data_AF-A0A1H2V3Q6-F1
#
_entry.id   AF-A0A1H2V3Q6-F1
#
_cell.length_a   1.000
_cell.length_b   1.000
_cell.length_c   1.000
_cell.angle_alpha   90.00
_cell.angle_beta   90.00
_cell.angle_gamma   90.00
#
_symmetry.space_group_name_H-M   'P 1'
#
loop_
_entity.id
_entity.type
_entity.pdbx_description
1 polymer ?
#
loop_
_entity_poly.entity_id
_entity_poly.type
_entity_poly.pdbx_seq_one_letter_code
_entity_poly.pdbx_strand_id
1 'polypeptide(L)' 'MRTTINIDEQLLTYAKLRAAQQGCTLKQIIEDALREFFSHYHLKQESVKLETVSGPGLKPGVDLDNSRSLGEIMDDQ' A
#
# COMPACT_ATOMS: atom_id res chain seq x y z
N MET A 1 3.38 19.33 -23.50
CA MET A 1 2.08 19.46 -24.18
C MET A 1 1.13 20.26 -23.29
N ARG A 2 0.22 21.06 -23.84
CA ARG A 2 -0.82 21.76 -23.07
C ARG A 2 -2.14 21.02 -23.23
N THR A 3 -2.76 20.62 -22.13
CA THR A 3 -4.05 19.92 -22.11
C THR A 3 -5.01 20.71 -21.24
N THR A 4 -6.25 20.85 -21.70
CA THR A 4 -7.35 21.41 -20.90
C THR A 4 -8.24 20.26 -20.44
N ILE A 5 -8.48 20.16 -19.14
CA ILE A 5 -9.34 19.14 -18.54
C ILE A 5 -10.41 19.83 -17.68
N ASN A 6 -11.58 19.20 -17.56
CA ASN A 6 -12.55 19.59 -16.55
C ASN A 6 -12.17 18.92 -15.23
N ILE A 7 -12.11 19.71 -14.16
CA ILE A 7 -11.78 19.24 -12.81
C ILE A 7 -12.81 19.80 -11.84
N ASP A 8 -13.19 19.00 -10.85
CA ASP A 8 -14.03 19.47 -9.75
C ASP A 8 -13.38 20.66 -9.03
N GLU A 9 -14.20 21.63 -8.62
CA GLU A 9 -13.73 22.88 -8.04
C GLU A 9 -13.11 22.68 -6.65
N GLN A 10 -13.68 21.77 -5.85
CA GLN A 10 -13.13 21.44 -4.52
C GLN A 10 -11.78 20.74 -4.67
N LEU A 11 -11.67 19.82 -5.63
CA LEU A 11 -10.41 19.14 -5.95
C LEU A 11 -9.33 20.13 -6.41
N LEU A 12 -9.68 21.08 -7.28
CA LEU A 12 -8.75 22.13 -7.72
C LEU A 12 -8.28 23.00 -6.55
N THR A 13 -9.18 23.32 -5.63
CA THR A 13 -8.87 24.10 -4.42
C THR A 13 -7.88 23.37 -3.52
N TYR A 14 -8.12 22.08 -3.27
CA TYR A 14 -7.22 21.25 -2.48
C TYR A 14 -5.84 21.12 -3.13
N ALA A 15 -5.78 20.90 -4.45
CA ALA A 15 -4.52 20.80 -5.17
C ALA A 15 -3.69 22.10 -5.09
N LYS A 16 -4.34 23.27 -5.17
CA LYS A 16 -3.67 24.57 -4.97
C LYS A 16 -3.15 24.75 -3.55
N LEU A 17 -3.93 24.37 -2.54
CA LEU A 17 -3.50 24.44 -1.14
C LEU A 17 -2.26 23.58 -0.92
N ARG A 18 -2.27 22.35 -1.44
CA ARG A 18 -1.15 21.42 -1.35
C ARG A 18 0.11 21.96 -2.04
N ALA A 19 -0.04 22.55 -3.23
CA ALA A 19 1.05 23.18 -3.96
C ALA A 19 1.69 24.32 -3.13
N ALA A 20 0.87 25.17 -2.52
CA ALA A 20 1.34 26.25 -1.66
C ALA A 20 2.08 25.73 -0.43
N GLN A 21 1.56 24.70 0.23
CA GLN A 21 2.19 24.07 1.40
C GLN A 21 3.55 23.44 1.07
N GLN A 22 3.70 22.85 -0.12
CA GLN A 22 4.93 22.19 -0.57
C GLN A 22 5.90 23.13 -1.27
N GLY A 23 5.53 24.40 -1.48
CA GLY A 23 6.35 25.37 -2.22
C GLY A 23 6.56 25.00 -3.69
N CYS A 24 5.61 24.27 -4.29
CA CYS A 24 5.69 23.81 -5.66
C CYS A 24 4.51 24.35 -6.51
N THR A 25 4.52 24.08 -7.80
CA THR A 25 3.47 24.52 -8.71
C THR A 25 2.32 23.52 -8.75
N LEU A 26 1.10 24.00 -9.04
CA LEU A 26 -0.06 23.13 -9.29
C LEU A 26 0.22 22.11 -10.41
N LYS A 27 1.00 22.51 -11.42
CA LYS A 27 1.45 21.64 -12.51
C LYS A 27 2.23 20.43 -11.97
N GLN A 28 3.18 20.64 -11.06
CA GLN A 28 3.97 19.55 -10.46
C GLN A 28 3.08 18.59 -9.69
N ILE A 29 2.16 19.11 -8.85
CA ILE A 29 1.19 18.27 -8.14
C ILE A 29 0.39 17.38 -9.10
N ILE A 30 -0.09 17.94 -10.21
CA ILE A 30 -0.88 17.18 -11.20
C ILE A 30 0.00 16.17 -11.94
N GLU A 31 1.21 16.54 -12.35
CA GLU A 31 2.12 15.61 -13.03
C GLU A 31 2.54 14.45 -12.12
N ASP A 32 2.87 14.73 -10.86
CA ASP A 32 3.29 13.71 -9.90
C ASP A 32 2.13 12.74 -9.60
N ALA A 33 0.92 13.25 -9.38
CA ALA A 33 -0.26 12.42 -9.16
C ALA A 33 -0.56 11.51 -10.37
N LEU A 34 -0.41 12.02 -11.60
CA LEU A 34 -0.59 11.22 -12.81
C LEU A 34 0.51 10.15 -12.94
N ARG A 35 1.77 10.50 -12.66
CA ARG A 35 2.88 9.53 -12.67
C ARG A 35 2.64 8.42 -11.67
N GLU A 36 2.32 8.74 -10.43
CA GLU A 36 2.02 7.79 -9.37
C GLU A 36 0.86 6.87 -9.77
N PHE A 37 -0.24 7.44 -10.27
CA PHE A 37 -1.40 6.69 -10.74
C PHE A 37 -1.04 5.65 -11.81
N PHE A 38 -0.23 6.03 -12.80
CA PHE A 38 0.19 5.09 -13.85
C PHE A 38 1.32 4.14 -13.40
N SER A 39 2.16 4.53 -12.44
CA SER A 39 3.20 3.66 -11.87
C SER A 39 2.60 2.47 -11.13
N HIS A 40 1.48 2.65 -10.42
CA HIS A 40 0.79 1.55 -9.73
C HIS A 40 0.20 0.52 -10.70
N TYR A 41 -0.17 0.92 -11.92
CA TYR A 41 -0.74 0.00 -12.91
C TYR A 41 0.29 -1.00 -13.47
N HIS A 42 1.58 -0.70 -13.36
CA HIS A 42 2.66 -1.57 -13.84
C HIS A 42 3.14 -2.60 -12.83
N LEU A 43 2.78 -2.47 -11.55
CA LEU A 43 3.03 -3.51 -10.56
C LEU A 43 1.85 -4.47 -10.58
N LYS A 44 1.79 -5.31 -11.62
CA LYS A 44 1.11 -6.59 -11.52
C LYS A 44 1.89 -7.36 -10.45
N GLN A 45 1.50 -7.22 -9.18
CA GLN A 45 2.09 -8.02 -8.11
C GLN A 45 1.87 -9.47 -8.51
N GLU A 46 2.94 -10.15 -8.89
CA GLU A 46 2.87 -11.58 -9.09
C GLU A 46 2.37 -12.18 -7.78
N SER A 47 1.26 -12.91 -7.85
CA SER A 47 0.75 -13.62 -6.68
C SER A 47 1.85 -14.55 -6.21
N VAL A 48 2.49 -14.23 -5.08
CA VAL A 48 3.48 -15.11 -4.49
C VAL A 48 2.75 -16.33 -3.96
N LYS A 49 3.08 -17.50 -4.52
CA LYS A 49 2.60 -18.76 -3.97
C LYS A 49 3.42 -19.06 -2.72
N LEU A 50 2.83 -18.80 -1.56
CA LEU A 50 3.41 -19.23 -0.29
C LEU A 50 3.36 -20.75 -0.23
N GLU A 51 4.50 -21.38 0.08
CA GLU A 51 4.49 -22.78 0.46
C GLU A 51 3.68 -22.93 1.75
N THR A 52 2.65 -23.76 1.69
CA THR A 52 1.79 -24.05 2.84
C THR A 52 2.04 -25.48 3.26
N VAL A 53 2.10 -25.70 4.57
CA VAL A 53 2.10 -27.04 5.14
C VAL A 53 0.65 -27.50 5.31
N SER A 54 0.33 -28.70 4.84
CA SER A 54 -0.98 -29.30 5.07
C SER A 54 -1.04 -29.89 6.47
N GLY A 55 -2.15 -29.72 7.18
CA GLY A 55 -2.34 -30.24 8.53
C GLY A 55 -3.77 -30.06 9.04
N PRO A 56 -4.10 -30.64 10.21
CA PRO A 56 -5.43 -30.57 10.82
C PRO A 56 -5.79 -29.18 11.40
N GLY A 57 -4.94 -28.17 11.18
CA GLY A 57 -5.08 -26.83 11.76
C GLY A 57 -4.15 -26.61 12.95
N LEU A 58 -4.43 -25.58 13.74
CA LEU A 58 -3.64 -25.23 14.91
C LEU A 58 -3.82 -26.24 16.03
N LYS A 59 -2.73 -26.57 16.73
CA LYS A 59 -2.79 -27.36 17.97
C LYS A 59 -3.62 -26.58 19.01
N PRO A 60 -4.62 -27.19 19.68
CA PRO A 60 -5.44 -26.50 20.67
C PRO A 60 -4.59 -25.85 21.77
N GLY A 61 -4.89 -24.60 22.11
CA GLY A 61 -4.15 -23.84 23.13
C GLY A 61 -2.84 -23.21 22.65
N VAL A 62 -2.48 -23.37 21.37
CA VAL A 62 -1.36 -22.63 20.75
C VAL A 62 -1.86 -21.30 20.22
N ASP A 63 -1.24 -20.23 20.70
CA ASP A 63 -1.40 -18.88 20.19
C ASP A 63 -0.19 -18.52 19.32
N LEU A 64 -0.42 -18.29 18.02
CA LEU A 64 0.63 -17.96 17.05
C LEU A 64 1.15 -16.52 17.21
N ASP A 65 0.39 -15.63 17.83
CA ASP A 65 0.80 -14.24 18.05
C ASP A 65 1.73 -14.10 19.28
N ASN A 66 1.86 -15.17 20.07
CA ASN A 66 2.77 -15.23 21.21
C ASN A 66 4.02 -16.04 20.89
N SER A 67 5.01 -15.37 20.32
CA SER A 67 6.29 -15.97 19.90
C SER A 67 7.06 -16.68 21.03
N ARG A 68 6.90 -16.21 22.28
CA ARG A 68 7.57 -16.82 23.44
C ARG A 68 6.96 -18.18 23.79
N SER A 69 5.64 -18.22 23.98
CA SER A 69 4.95 -19.48 24.31
C SER A 69 5.06 -20.50 23.18
N LEU A 70 5.06 -20.04 21.92
CA LEU A 70 5.26 -20.90 20.76
C LEU A 70 6.64 -21.57 20.77
N GLY A 71 7.71 -20.82 21.08
CA GLY A 71 9.08 -21.33 21.11
C GLY A 71 9.27 -22.47 22.10
N GLU A 72 8.77 -22.31 23.34
CA GLU A 72 8.86 -23.36 24.38
C GLU A 72 8.18 -24.66 23.91
N ILE A 73 7.03 -24.57 23.22
CA ILE A 73 6.28 -25.74 22.70
C ILE A 73 7.03 -26.43 21.56
N MET A 74 7.81 -25.67 20.77
CA MET A 74 8.59 -26.20 19.65
C MET A 74 9.91 -26.82 20.09
N ASP A 75 10.53 -26.32 21.16
CA ASP A 75 11.80 -26.81 21.70
C ASP A 75 11.63 -28.06 22.60
N ASP A 76 10.44 -28.29 23.16
CA ASP A 76 10.08 -29.49 23.95
C ASP A 76 9.76 -30.74 23.08
N GLN A 77 10.10 -30.72 21.78
CA GLN A 77 9.89 -31.82 20.82
C GLN A 77 11.19 -32.51 20.41
#